data_AF-A0A3N5TEQ5-F1
#
_entry.id   AF-A0A3N5TEQ5-F1
#
_cell.length_a   1.000
_cell.length_b   1.000
_cell.length_c   1.000
_cell.angle_alpha   90.00
_cell.angle_beta   90.00
_cell.angle_gamma   90.00
#
_symmetry.space_group_name_H-M   'P 1'
#
loop_
_entity.id
_entity.type
_entity.pdbx_description
1 polymer ?
#
loop_
_entity_poly.entity_id
_entity_poly.type
_entity_poly.pdbx_seq_one_letter_code
_entity_poly.pdbx_strand_id
1 'polypeptide(L)'
;MDPLIAFFFCTVVNFLVIPFAFFFLETIHKFMLRFKLYKSFSDKILERARNKVKKVVTKYGYFGLAIFVAIPLPLTGAYTGVLGAWMLGMDKVKSMIAIAAGVLTAGALVFLAMYLVSMGYDWASIFFQVQK
;
A
#
# COMPACT_ATOMS: atom_id res chain seq x y z
N MET A 1 -27.55 -1.77 -6.27
CA MET A 1 -26.57 -2.87 -6.12
C MET A 1 -26.53 -3.23 -4.65
N ASP A 2 -26.54 -4.52 -4.30
CA ASP A 2 -26.40 -4.94 -2.92
C ASP A 2 -25.03 -4.48 -2.37
N PRO A 3 -24.95 -3.75 -1.24
CA PRO A 3 -23.69 -3.22 -0.70
C PRO A 3 -22.61 -4.30 -0.51
N LEU A 4 -23.01 -5.54 -0.23
CA LEU A 4 -22.08 -6.68 -0.08
C LEU A 4 -21.42 -7.07 -1.41
N ILE A 5 -22.17 -7.01 -2.51
CA ILE A 5 -21.65 -7.31 -3.86
C ILE A 5 -20.62 -6.24 -4.26
N ALA A 6 -20.91 -4.97 -3.98
CA ALA A 6 -19.99 -3.87 -4.26
C ALA A 6 -18.68 -4.00 -3.44
N PHE A 7 -18.78 -4.34 -2.15
CA PHE A 7 -17.61 -4.57 -1.30
C PHE A 7 -16.75 -5.74 -1.80
N PHE A 8 -17.39 -6.86 -2.15
CA PHE A 8 -16.69 -8.05 -2.65
C PHE A 8 -15.96 -7.75 -3.97
N PHE A 9 -16.65 -7.14 -4.95
CA PHE A 9 -16.04 -6.76 -6.23
C PHE A 9 -14.87 -5.78 -6.04
N CYS A 10 -15.05 -4.71 -5.25
CA CYS A 10 -13.98 -3.76 -4.97
C CYS A 10 -12.76 -4.42 -4.32
N THR A 11 -12.98 -5.38 -3.43
CA THR A 11 -11.90 -6.10 -2.74
C THR A 11 -11.14 -7.00 -3.71
N VAL A 12 -11.85 -7.78 -4.52
CA VAL A 12 -11.23 -8.66 -5.54
C VAL A 12 -10.45 -7.85 -6.58
N VAL A 13 -11.01 -6.75 -7.06
CA VAL A 13 -10.31 -5.85 -8.00
C VAL A 13 -9.06 -5.25 -7.37
N ASN A 14 -9.11 -4.83 -6.10
CA ASN A 14 -7.93 -4.34 -5.39
C ASN A 14 -6.84 -5.41 -5.27
N PHE A 15 -7.19 -6.66 -4.99
CA PHE A 15 -6.21 -7.74 -4.97
C PHE A 15 -5.59 -8.01 -6.34
N LEU A 16 -6.38 -7.91 -7.42
CA LEU A 16 -5.90 -8.10 -8.79
C LEU A 16 -5.01 -6.95 -9.28
N VAL A 17 -5.26 -5.74 -8.79
CA VAL A 17 -4.43 -4.57 -9.06
C VAL A 17 -2.99 -4.75 -8.57
N ILE A 18 -2.78 -5.41 -7.43
CA ILE A 18 -1.43 -5.59 -6.84
C ILE A 18 -0.47 -6.34 -7.80
N PRO A 19 -0.77 -7.57 -8.28
CA PRO A 19 0.11 -8.27 -9.22
C PRO A 19 0.20 -7.55 -10.56
N PHE A 20 -0.90 -6.95 -11.03
CA PHE A 20 -0.89 -6.18 -12.28
C PHE A 20 0.03 -4.96 -12.19
N ALA A 21 0.03 -4.25 -11.07
CA ALA A 21 0.91 -3.12 -10.82
C ALA A 21 2.38 -3.56 -10.78
N PHE A 22 2.72 -4.65 -10.08
CA PHE A 22 4.09 -5.18 -10.10
C PHE A 22 4.56 -5.53 -11.52
N PHE A 23 3.71 -6.21 -12.29
CA PHE A 23 4.00 -6.57 -13.68
C PHE A 23 4.20 -5.33 -14.57
N PHE A 24 3.33 -4.33 -14.43
CA PHE A 24 3.40 -3.08 -15.17
C PHE A 24 4.68 -2.30 -14.85
N LEU A 25 5.03 -2.20 -13.56
CA LEU A 25 6.26 -1.54 -13.10
C LEU A 25 7.50 -2.21 -13.68
N GLU A 26 7.57 -3.55 -13.65
CA GLU A 26 8.69 -4.28 -14.22
C GLU A 26 8.81 -4.13 -15.72
N THR A 27 7.68 -4.14 -16.42
CA THR A 27 7.64 -4.00 -17.87
C THR A 27 8.10 -2.62 -18.29
N ILE A 28 7.56 -1.56 -17.65
CA ILE A 28 8.00 -0.17 -17.88
C ILE A 28 9.46 -0.02 -17.55
N HIS A 29 9.91 -0.51 -16.40
CA HIS A 29 11.31 -0.36 -16.02
C HIS A 29 12.25 -1.05 -17.02
N LYS A 30 11.95 -2.30 -17.42
CA LYS A 30 12.72 -2.99 -18.47
C LYS A 30 12.73 -2.23 -19.79
N PHE A 31 11.61 -1.60 -20.15
CA PHE A 31 11.53 -0.77 -21.34
C PHE A 31 12.38 0.50 -21.22
N MET A 32 12.30 1.21 -20.09
CA MET A 32 13.06 2.44 -19.84
C MET A 32 14.56 2.18 -19.68
N LEU A 33 14.98 1.00 -19.23
CA LEU A 33 16.40 0.60 -19.16
C LEU A 33 17.09 0.59 -20.54
N ARG A 34 16.34 0.62 -21.65
CA ARG A 34 16.90 0.78 -23.00
C ARG A 34 17.57 2.16 -23.20
N PHE A 35 17.15 3.18 -22.44
CA PHE A 35 17.75 4.51 -22.49
C PHE A 35 18.95 4.60 -21.54
N LYS A 36 20.16 4.79 -22.09
CA LYS A 36 21.41 4.84 -21.30
C LYS A 36 21.39 5.90 -20.20
N LEU A 37 20.78 7.07 -20.45
CA LEU A 37 20.63 8.14 -19.46
C LEU A 37 19.76 7.71 -18.28
N TYR A 38 18.60 7.11 -18.57
CA TYR A 38 17.69 6.59 -17.55
C TYR A 38 18.36 5.51 -16.73
N LYS A 39 19.02 4.52 -17.37
CA LYS A 39 19.71 3.42 -16.68
C LYS A 39 20.70 3.91 -15.64
N SER A 40 21.60 4.84 -16.01
CA SER A 40 22.60 5.35 -15.06
C SER A 40 21.97 6.14 -13.91
N PHE A 41 20.90 6.89 -14.18
CA PHE A 41 20.17 7.63 -13.16
C PHE A 41 19.40 6.70 -12.21
N SER A 42 18.65 5.75 -12.77
CA SER A 42 17.83 4.82 -12.02
C SER A 42 18.70 3.97 -11.11
N ASP A 43 19.79 3.39 -11.63
CA ASP A 43 20.70 2.54 -10.84
C ASP A 43 21.28 3.32 -9.66
N LYS A 44 21.77 4.55 -9.87
CA LYS A 44 22.31 5.40 -8.79
C LYS A 44 21.26 5.74 -7.74
N ILE A 45 20.03 6.07 -8.15
CA ILE A 45 18.95 6.45 -7.22
C ILE A 45 18.47 5.22 -6.44
N LEU A 46 18.17 4.11 -7.13
CA LEU A 46 17.71 2.86 -6.54
C LEU A 46 18.76 2.27 -5.61
N GLU A 47 20.02 2.24 -6.01
CA GLU A 47 21.12 1.73 -5.18
C GLU A 47 21.33 2.59 -3.94
N ARG A 48 21.36 3.93 -4.06
CA ARG A 48 21.44 4.84 -2.91
C ARG A 48 20.26 4.68 -1.96
N ALA A 49 19.03 4.63 -2.50
CA ALA A 49 17.83 4.47 -1.71
C ALA A 49 17.86 3.15 -0.93
N ARG A 50 18.13 2.04 -1.62
CA ARG A 50 18.24 0.70 -1.02
C ARG A 50 19.33 0.65 0.05
N ASN A 51 20.51 1.19 -0.21
CA ASN A 51 21.62 1.20 0.76
C ASN A 51 21.29 2.01 2.01
N LYS A 52 20.63 3.17 1.86
CA LYS A 52 20.26 4.04 2.99
C LYS A 52 19.25 3.37 3.93
N VAL A 53 18.31 2.61 3.39
CA VAL A 53 17.20 2.02 4.16
C VAL A 53 17.35 0.51 4.39
N LYS A 54 18.43 -0.13 3.90
CA LYS A 54 18.66 -1.58 3.98
C LYS A 54 18.44 -2.14 5.38
N LYS A 55 19.06 -1.53 6.40
CA LYS A 55 18.93 -1.99 7.80
C LYS A 55 17.48 -1.94 8.30
N VAL A 56 16.74 -0.91 7.92
CA VAL A 56 15.34 -0.71 8.33
C VAL A 56 14.42 -1.66 7.57
N VAL A 57 14.59 -1.79 6.25
CA VAL A 57 13.78 -2.68 5.41
C VAL A 57 14.00 -4.14 5.75
N THR A 58 15.23 -4.57 6.06
CA THR A 58 15.48 -5.95 6.49
C THR A 58 14.75 -6.29 7.79
N LYS A 59 14.66 -5.34 8.73
CA LYS A 59 14.06 -5.59 10.06
C LYS A 59 12.54 -5.34 10.09
N TYR A 60 12.07 -4.32 9.37
CA TYR A 60 10.69 -3.83 9.45
C TYR A 60 10.02 -3.67 8.09
N GLY A 61 10.66 -4.03 6.97
CA GLY A 61 10.16 -3.70 5.63
C GLY A 61 8.74 -4.19 5.37
N TYR A 62 8.47 -5.49 5.56
CA TYR A 62 7.14 -6.06 5.28
C TYR A 62 6.08 -5.58 6.29
N PHE A 63 6.43 -5.49 7.56
CA PHE A 63 5.51 -5.05 8.61
C PHE A 63 5.18 -3.55 8.49
N GLY A 64 6.21 -2.72 8.25
CA GLY A 64 6.06 -1.30 7.99
C GLY A 64 5.30 -1.03 6.70
N LEU A 65 5.49 -1.86 5.66
CA LEU A 65 4.71 -1.79 4.43
C LEU A 65 3.22 -2.11 4.69
N ALA A 66 2.93 -3.16 5.46
CA ALA A 66 1.56 -3.51 5.83
C ALA A 66 0.89 -2.38 6.64
N ILE A 67 1.57 -1.82 7.64
CA ILE A 67 1.07 -0.67 8.41
C ILE A 67 0.85 0.54 7.52
N PHE A 68 1.82 0.87 6.66
CA PHE A 68 1.72 2.00 5.74
C PHE A 68 0.49 1.92 4.83
N VAL A 69 0.15 0.72 4.36
CA VAL A 69 -1.05 0.47 3.55
C VAL A 69 -2.31 0.40 4.41
N ALA A 70 -2.20 -0.05 5.66
CA ALA A 70 -3.33 -0.15 6.59
C ALA A 70 -3.88 1.21 7.04
N ILE A 71 -3.07 2.26 7.05
CA ILE A 71 -3.56 3.60 7.37
C ILE A 71 -4.42 4.07 6.19
N PRO A 72 -5.72 4.35 6.41
CA PRO A 72 -6.64 4.74 5.35
C PRO A 72 -6.46 6.22 4.98
N LEU A 73 -5.25 6.64 4.58
CA LEU A 73 -5.06 7.99 4.03
C LEU A 73 -5.45 8.01 2.55
N PRO A 74 -6.12 9.07 2.08
CA PRO A 74 -6.25 9.29 0.64
C PRO A 74 -4.82 9.39 0.07
N LEU A 75 -4.43 8.48 -0.84
CA LEU A 75 -3.11 8.29 -1.47
C LEU A 75 -2.21 7.15 -0.90
N THR A 76 -2.37 6.71 0.35
CA THR A 76 -1.63 5.54 0.86
C THR A 76 -2.45 4.28 0.65
N GLY A 77 -1.92 3.35 -0.15
CA GLY A 77 -2.69 2.16 -0.52
C GLY A 77 -1.87 1.16 -1.32
N ALA A 78 -2.58 0.22 -1.95
CA ALA A 78 -1.95 -0.87 -2.70
C ALA A 78 -0.93 -0.37 -3.73
N TYR A 79 -1.28 0.63 -4.54
CA TYR A 79 -0.42 1.17 -5.61
C TYR A 79 0.90 1.76 -5.08
N THR A 80 0.84 2.61 -4.05
CA THR A 80 2.03 3.22 -3.45
C THR A 80 2.86 2.20 -2.68
N GLY A 81 2.20 1.21 -2.06
CA GLY A 81 2.86 0.06 -1.44
C GLY A 81 3.64 -0.80 -2.45
N VAL A 82 3.05 -1.09 -3.62
CA VAL A 82 3.74 -1.82 -4.71
C VAL A 82 4.94 -1.03 -5.21
N LEU A 83 4.78 0.27 -5.45
CA LEU A 83 5.84 1.17 -5.90
C LEU A 83 7.00 1.22 -4.90
N GLY A 84 6.69 1.39 -3.61
CA GLY A 84 7.67 1.38 -2.53
C GLY A 84 8.40 0.05 -2.43
N ALA A 85 7.68 -1.07 -2.40
CA ALA A 85 8.26 -2.41 -2.37
C ALA A 85 9.20 -2.66 -3.56
N TRP A 86 8.78 -2.27 -4.76
CA TRP A 86 9.57 -2.41 -5.99
C TRP A 86 10.85 -1.54 -5.96
N MET A 87 10.73 -0.26 -5.57
CA MET A 87 11.88 0.63 -5.44
C MET A 87 12.89 0.11 -4.41
N LEU A 88 12.39 -0.35 -3.27
CA LEU A 88 13.21 -0.90 -2.18
C LEU A 88 13.79 -2.28 -2.50
N GLY A 89 13.40 -2.89 -3.63
CA GLY A 89 13.90 -4.20 -4.04
C GLY A 89 13.46 -5.32 -3.09
N MET A 90 12.27 -5.18 -2.50
CA MET A 90 11.67 -6.19 -1.64
C MET A 90 11.20 -7.40 -2.45
N ASP A 91 11.03 -8.53 -1.79
CA ASP A 91 10.48 -9.73 -2.43
C ASP A 91 9.02 -9.50 -2.83
N LYS A 92 8.70 -9.74 -4.11
CA LYS A 92 7.37 -9.43 -4.67
C LYS A 92 6.26 -10.17 -3.95
N VAL A 93 6.43 -11.46 -3.69
CA VAL A 93 5.38 -12.30 -3.09
C VAL A 93 5.13 -11.87 -1.65
N LYS A 94 6.19 -11.69 -0.86
CA LYS A 94 6.07 -11.21 0.53
C LYS A 94 5.48 -9.81 0.58
N SER A 95 5.87 -8.92 -0.33
CA SER A 95 5.29 -7.58 -0.44
C SER A 95 3.82 -7.61 -0.85
N MET A 96 3.42 -8.48 -1.77
CA MET A 96 2.01 -8.66 -2.13
C MET A 96 1.17 -9.09 -0.93
N ILE A 97 1.65 -10.05 -0.14
CA ILE A 97 0.97 -10.52 1.08
C ILE A 97 0.87 -9.39 2.12
N ALA A 98 1.96 -8.64 2.33
CA ALA A 98 1.97 -7.52 3.26
C ALA A 98 1.00 -6.40 2.85
N ILE A 99 0.98 -6.05 1.57
CA ILE A 99 0.06 -5.04 1.01
C ILE A 99 -1.38 -5.53 1.13
N ALA A 100 -1.64 -6.80 0.78
CA ALA A 100 -2.95 -7.44 0.92
C ALA A 100 -3.47 -7.38 2.35
N ALA A 101 -2.64 -7.71 3.34
CA ALA A 101 -2.97 -7.61 4.75
C ALA A 101 -3.28 -6.15 5.16
N GLY A 102 -2.49 -5.20 4.66
CA GLY A 102 -2.73 -3.78 4.86
C GLY A 102 -4.09 -3.32 4.31
N VAL A 103 -4.43 -3.69 3.08
CA VAL A 103 -5.71 -3.33 2.44
C VAL A 103 -6.90 -3.91 3.22
N LEU A 104 -6.81 -5.16 3.69
CA LEU A 104 -7.85 -5.75 4.54
C LEU A 104 -8.02 -5.00 5.85
N THR A 105 -6.91 -4.59 6.46
CA THR A 105 -6.91 -3.85 7.72
C THR A 105 -7.50 -2.45 7.52
N ALA A 106 -7.11 -1.75 6.46
CA ALA A 106 -7.68 -0.45 6.08
C ALA A 106 -9.19 -0.56 5.83
N GLY A 107 -9.63 -1.59 5.11
CA GLY A 107 -11.05 -1.85 4.86
C GLY A 107 -11.83 -2.08 6.15
N ALA A 108 -11.28 -2.87 7.08
CA ALA A 108 -11.90 -3.10 8.39
C ALA A 108 -11.98 -1.82 9.24
N LEU A 109 -10.92 -1.00 9.24
CA LEU A 109 -10.90 0.29 9.95
C LEU A 109 -11.93 1.27 9.38
N VAL A 110 -12.03 1.39 8.06
CA VAL A 110 -13.01 2.26 7.41
C VAL A 110 -14.43 1.76 7.66
N PHE A 111 -14.66 0.44 7.60
CA PHE A 111 -15.95 -0.15 7.94
C PHE A 111 -16.36 0.17 9.38
N LEU A 112 -15.45 -0.02 10.34
CA LEU A 112 -15.70 0.30 11.74
C LEU A 112 -15.99 1.80 11.93
N ALA A 113 -15.19 2.68 11.33
CA ALA A 113 -15.39 4.12 11.40
C ALA A 113 -16.75 4.54 10.82
N MET A 114 -17.12 4.00 9.66
CA MET A 114 -18.44 4.24 9.04
C MET A 114 -19.59 3.71 9.89
N TYR A 115 -19.44 2.53 10.50
CA TYR A 115 -20.45 1.96 11.38
C TYR A 115 -20.71 2.85 12.60
N LEU A 116 -19.65 3.37 13.24
CA LEU A 116 -19.77 4.31 14.36
C LEU A 116 -20.49 5.61 13.95
N VAL A 117 -20.13 6.19 12.81
CA VAL A 117 -20.82 7.38 12.28
C VAL A 117 -22.30 7.09 12.02
N SER A 118 -22.64 5.91 11.47
CA SER A 118 -24.02 5.50 11.23
C SER A 118 -24.84 5.31 12.52
N MET A 119 -24.21 5.02 13.65
CA MET A 119 -24.88 4.94 14.95
C MET A 119 -25.13 6.32 15.59
N GLY A 120 -24.82 7.41 14.88
CA GLY A 120 -25.02 8.79 15.35
C GLY A 120 -23.84 9.36 16.14
N TYR A 121 -22.69 8.67 16.17
CA TYR A 121 -21.46 9.23 16.72
C TYR A 121 -20.84 10.19 15.70
N ASP A 122 -21.14 11.47 15.82
CA ASP A 122 -20.44 12.52 15.09
C ASP A 122 -18.96 12.56 15.53
N TRP A 123 -18.05 12.90 14.61
CA TRP A 123 -16.62 13.00 14.93
C TRP A 123 -16.36 13.88 16.16
N ALA A 124 -17.13 14.96 16.33
CA ALA A 124 -17.10 15.82 17.51
C ALA A 124 -17.44 15.06 18.82
N SER A 125 -18.45 14.19 18.81
CA SER A 125 -18.87 13.41 19.99
C SER A 125 -17.81 12.38 20.43
N ILE A 126 -17.09 11.79 19.48
CA ILE A 126 -16.03 10.80 19.74
C ILE A 126 -14.80 11.46 20.36
N PHE A 127 -14.36 12.61 19.83
CA PHE A 127 -13.23 13.36 20.39
C PHE A 127 -13.53 13.91 21.79
N PHE A 128 -14.78 14.32 22.07
CA PHE A 128 -15.16 14.83 23.40
C PHE A 128 -15.29 13.73 24.48
N GLN A 129 -15.61 12.48 24.13
CA GLN A 129 -15.66 11.38 25.10
C GLN A 129 -14.26 10.82 25.46
N VAL A 130 -13.30 10.86 24.53
CA VAL A 130 -11.93 10.35 24.77
C VAL A 130 -11.10 11.29 25.66
N GLN A 131 -11.50 12.56 25.82
CA GLN A 131 -10.84 13.54 26.70
C GLN A 131 -11.51 13.66 28.08
N LYS A 132 -12.49 12.81 28.41
CA LYS A 132 -13.18 12.77 29.71
C LYS A 132 -12.75 11.54 30.51
#